data_AF-A0A947TGN3-F1
#
_entry.id   AF-A0A947TGN3-F1
#
_cell.length_a   1.000
_cell.length_b   1.000
_cell.length_c   1.000
_cell.angle_alpha   90.00
_cell.angle_beta   90.00
_cell.angle_gamma   90.00
#
_symmetry.space_group_name_H-M   'P 1'
#
loop_
_entity.id
_entity.type
_entity.pdbx_description
1 polymer ?
#
loop_
_entity_poly.entity_id
_entity_poly.type
_entity_poly.pdbx_seq_one_letter_code
_entity_poly.pdbx_strand_id
1 'polypeptide(L)'
;MVASIPIGGPSGAVAPDKPNGKVDPARAELRETAQQFEAILLRQMLASARNVDFGGNDLFGGESDKTFHEMRDAQFAEITAKSGQFGFAAAIEQQLERFLPQGSD
;
A
#
# COMPACT_ATOMS: atom_id res chain seq x y z
N MET A 1 19.52 44.70 -51.15
CA MET A 1 19.78 44.17 -49.79
C MET A 1 18.43 44.14 -49.07
N VAL A 2 17.91 43.08 -48.47
CA VAL A 2 18.43 41.81 -47.94
C VAL A 2 17.30 40.76 -48.01
N ALA A 3 17.64 39.52 -48.36
CA ALA A 3 16.75 38.37 -48.24
C ALA A 3 16.98 37.70 -46.87
N SER A 4 15.94 37.23 -46.18
CA SER A 4 16.09 36.23 -45.11
C SER A 4 14.77 35.52 -44.75
N ILE A 5 14.63 34.32 -45.33
CA ILE A 5 14.21 33.00 -44.79
C ILE A 5 13.01 32.90 -43.80
N PRO A 6 12.04 31.98 -44.05
CA PRO A 6 10.97 31.60 -43.12
C PRO A 6 11.35 30.41 -42.22
N ILE A 7 10.91 30.37 -40.95
CA ILE A 7 11.11 29.22 -40.05
C ILE A 7 9.87 28.93 -39.19
N GLY A 8 9.34 27.70 -39.32
CA GLY A 8 8.61 26.89 -38.31
C GLY A 8 7.22 27.39 -37.91
N GLY A 9 6.09 26.77 -38.28
CA GLY A 9 5.70 25.38 -37.97
C GLY A 9 4.73 25.40 -36.76
N PRO A 10 3.51 24.83 -36.85
CA PRO A 10 2.50 24.99 -35.82
C PRO A 10 2.90 24.20 -34.56
N SER A 11 3.13 24.91 -33.45
CA SER A 11 3.33 24.29 -32.14
C SER A 11 2.01 23.65 -31.72
N GLY A 12 1.97 22.32 -31.82
CA GLY A 12 0.82 21.49 -31.51
C GLY A 12 0.36 21.70 -30.07
N ALA A 13 -0.96 21.82 -29.92
CA ALA A 13 -1.65 21.81 -28.66
C ALA A 13 -1.23 20.58 -27.83
N VAL A 14 -0.73 20.82 -26.61
CA VAL A 14 -0.63 19.78 -25.58
C VAL A 14 -2.06 19.45 -25.16
N ALA A 15 -2.62 18.38 -25.72
CA ALA A 15 -3.81 17.77 -25.17
C ALA A 15 -3.48 17.19 -23.79
N PRO A 16 -4.36 17.31 -22.78
CA PRO A 16 -4.18 16.60 -21.52
C PRO A 16 -4.34 15.10 -21.79
N ASP A 17 -3.30 14.34 -21.47
CA ASP A 17 -3.33 12.89 -21.41
C ASP A 17 -4.43 12.46 -20.43
N LYS A 18 -5.49 11.85 -20.96
CA LYS A 18 -6.56 11.28 -20.15
C LYS A 18 -6.04 9.96 -19.59
N PRO A 19 -6.05 9.72 -18.26
CA PRO A 19 -5.66 8.43 -17.73
C PRO A 19 -6.73 7.41 -18.13
N ASN A 20 -6.44 6.61 -19.16
CA ASN A 20 -7.27 5.49 -19.55
C ASN A 20 -7.20 4.43 -18.46
N GLY A 21 -8.30 4.27 -17.72
CA GLY A 21 -8.47 3.32 -16.63
C GLY A 21 -8.38 1.86 -17.08
N LYS A 22 -7.15 1.33 -17.13
CA LYS A 22 -6.86 -0.09 -16.90
C LYS A 22 -5.91 -0.13 -15.72
N VAL A 23 -6.36 -0.70 -14.61
CA VAL A 23 -5.46 -0.99 -13.48
C VAL A 23 -4.42 -1.96 -14.01
N ASP A 24 -3.17 -1.53 -14.02
CA ASP A 24 -2.04 -2.39 -14.38
C ASP A 24 -2.05 -3.61 -13.44
N PRO A 25 -2.10 -4.86 -13.97
CA PRO A 25 -2.11 -6.05 -13.14
C PRO A 25 -0.95 -6.08 -12.13
N ALA A 26 0.23 -5.56 -12.50
CA ALA A 26 1.37 -5.48 -11.61
C ALA A 26 1.14 -4.50 -10.44
N ARG A 27 0.40 -3.40 -10.67
CA ARG A 27 0.01 -2.47 -9.58
C ARG A 27 -1.05 -3.08 -8.67
N ALA A 28 -1.99 -3.84 -9.22
CA ALA A 28 -3.01 -4.53 -8.41
C ALA A 28 -2.37 -5.58 -7.49
N GLU A 29 -1.44 -6.38 -8.02
CA GLU A 29 -0.70 -7.38 -7.24
C GLU A 29 0.20 -6.72 -6.18
N LEU A 30 0.85 -5.60 -6.52
CA LEU A 30 1.65 -4.82 -5.58
C LEU A 30 0.80 -4.31 -4.41
N ARG A 31 -0.40 -3.78 -4.70
CA ARG A 31 -1.34 -3.31 -3.68
C ARG A 31 -1.82 -4.44 -2.77
N GLU A 32 -2.21 -5.58 -3.33
CA GLU A 32 -2.63 -6.73 -2.54
C GLU A 32 -1.50 -7.20 -1.61
N THR A 33 -0.30 -7.32 -2.14
CA THR A 33 0.88 -7.73 -1.37
C THR A 33 1.21 -6.73 -0.27
N ALA A 34 1.16 -5.42 -0.57
CA ALA A 34 1.39 -4.37 0.41
C ALA A 34 0.38 -4.41 1.57
N GLN A 35 -0.90 -4.67 1.28
CA GLN A 35 -1.93 -4.90 2.30
C GLN A 35 -1.65 -6.13 3.16
N GLN A 36 -1.15 -7.23 2.58
CA GLN A 36 -0.75 -8.41 3.36
C GLN A 36 0.41 -8.11 4.32
N PHE A 37 1.40 -7.33 3.88
CA PHE A 37 2.49 -6.88 4.75
C PHE A 37 1.98 -5.97 5.88
N GLU A 38 1.09 -5.02 5.58
CA GLU A 38 0.46 -4.18 6.60
C GLU A 38 -0.30 -5.01 7.63
N ALA A 39 -1.01 -6.07 7.21
CA ALA A 39 -1.69 -6.99 8.11
C ALA A 39 -0.71 -7.77 9.02
N ILE A 40 0.48 -8.13 8.55
CA ILE A 40 1.51 -8.75 9.40
C ILE A 40 2.04 -7.75 10.44
N LEU A 41 2.37 -6.53 10.00
CA LEU A 41 2.86 -5.47 10.89
C LEU A 41 1.83 -5.12 11.97
N LEU A 42 0.56 -5.02 11.60
CA LEU A 42 -0.53 -4.71 12.52
C LEU A 42 -0.73 -5.85 13.53
N ARG A 43 -0.67 -7.11 13.10
CA ARG A 43 -0.66 -8.27 14.02
C ARG A 43 0.48 -8.17 15.03
N GLN A 44 1.69 -7.83 14.57
CA GLN A 44 2.84 -7.68 15.44
C GLN A 44 2.66 -6.52 16.42
N MET A 45 2.10 -5.39 15.98
CA MET A 45 1.79 -4.24 16.83
C MET A 45 0.78 -4.61 17.93
N LEU A 46 -0.29 -5.32 17.57
CA LEU A 46 -1.32 -5.76 18.52
C LEU A 46 -0.78 -6.81 19.51
N ALA A 47 0.06 -7.72 19.04
CA ALA A 47 0.77 -8.69 19.87
C ALA A 47 1.74 -7.99 20.86
N SER A 48 2.41 -6.92 20.44
CA SER A 48 3.25 -6.12 21.33
C SER A 48 2.42 -5.34 22.34
N ALA A 49 1.29 -4.76 21.94
CA ALA A 49 0.41 -3.99 22.80
C ALA A 49 -0.17 -4.82 23.97
N ARG A 50 -0.54 -6.09 23.72
CA ARG A 50 -1.03 -6.99 24.78
C ARG A 50 0.06 -7.50 25.72
N ASN A 51 1.30 -7.55 25.26
CA ASN A 51 2.44 -7.99 26.07
C ASN A 51 2.88 -6.89 27.05
N VAL A 52 2.32 -5.68 26.94
CA VAL A 52 2.47 -4.65 27.96
C VAL A 52 1.72 -5.10 29.21
N ASP A 53 2.48 -5.46 30.24
CA ASP A 53 1.94 -5.84 31.54
C ASP A 53 1.55 -4.58 32.33
N PHE A 54 0.26 -4.50 32.70
CA PHE A 54 -0.28 -3.44 33.55
C PHE A 54 -0.40 -3.87 35.02
N GLY A 55 0.26 -4.94 35.44
CA GLY A 55 0.38 -5.36 36.83
C GLY A 55 -0.76 -6.28 37.32
N GLY A 56 -1.37 -7.06 36.44
CA GLY A 56 -2.51 -7.93 36.79
C GLY A 56 -2.75 -9.15 35.89
N ASN A 57 -1.83 -9.47 34.98
CA ASN A 57 -2.06 -10.43 33.90
C ASN A 57 -2.00 -11.92 34.32
N ASP A 58 -1.58 -12.23 35.53
CA ASP A 58 -1.35 -13.62 35.97
C ASP A 58 -2.66 -14.39 36.24
N LEU A 59 -3.81 -13.71 36.28
CA LEU A 59 -5.12 -14.31 36.57
C LEU A 59 -6.00 -14.60 35.34
N PHE A 60 -5.65 -14.09 34.16
CA PHE A 60 -6.47 -14.18 32.93
C PHE A 60 -5.70 -14.72 31.69
N GLY A 61 -4.58 -15.40 31.90
CA GLY A 61 -3.60 -15.75 30.85
C GLY A 61 -3.65 -17.17 30.27
N GLY A 62 -4.85 -17.77 30.14
CA GLY A 62 -5.00 -19.15 29.66
C GLY A 62 -4.54 -19.39 28.20
N GLU A 63 -4.13 -20.61 27.86
CA GLU A 63 -3.70 -20.97 26.49
C GLU A 63 -4.85 -20.83 25.46
N SER A 64 -6.08 -21.14 25.86
CA SER A 64 -7.27 -20.96 25.02
C SER A 64 -7.51 -19.49 24.65
N ASP A 65 -7.23 -18.56 25.58
CA ASP A 65 -7.37 -17.12 25.33
C ASP A 65 -6.30 -16.61 24.36
N LYS A 66 -5.09 -17.19 24.39
CA LYS A 66 -4.02 -16.86 23.42
C LYS A 66 -4.45 -17.17 21.99
N THR A 67 -4.94 -18.38 21.74
CA THR A 67 -5.42 -18.77 20.40
C THR A 67 -6.59 -17.90 19.94
N PHE A 68 -7.55 -17.60 20.82
CA PHE A 68 -8.66 -16.70 20.49
C PHE A 68 -8.16 -15.30 20.13
N HIS A 69 -7.26 -14.73 20.92
CA HIS A 69 -6.68 -13.43 20.64
C HIS A 69 -5.84 -13.41 19.36
N GLU A 70 -5.14 -14.49 19.02
CA GLU A 70 -4.41 -14.60 17.76
C GLU A 70 -5.35 -14.59 16.55
N MET A 71 -6.42 -15.40 16.59
CA MET A 71 -7.42 -15.43 15.51
C MET A 71 -8.14 -14.08 15.37
N ARG A 72 -8.54 -13.48 16.49
CA ARG A 72 -9.18 -12.16 16.51
C ARG A 72 -8.29 -11.10 15.90
N ASP A 73 -7.03 -11.05 16.34
CA ASP A 73 -6.10 -10.03 15.87
C ASP A 73 -5.70 -10.25 14.41
N ALA A 74 -5.62 -11.49 13.96
CA ALA A 74 -5.44 -11.79 12.54
C ALA A 74 -6.58 -11.25 11.68
N GLN A 75 -7.83 -11.48 12.08
CA GLN A 75 -8.99 -11.00 11.33
C GLN A 75 -9.12 -9.48 11.39
N PHE A 76 -8.89 -8.87 12.56
CA PHE A 76 -8.88 -7.43 12.70
C PHE A 76 -7.80 -6.78 11.84
N ALA A 77 -6.59 -7.35 11.81
CA ALA A 77 -5.50 -6.82 11.03
C ALA A 77 -5.78 -6.91 9.52
N GLU A 78 -6.38 -7.99 9.05
CA GLU A 78 -6.75 -8.17 7.64
C GLU A 78 -7.80 -7.14 7.19
N ILE A 79 -8.89 -6.97 7.96
CA ILE A 79 -9.94 -6.00 7.66
C ILE A 79 -9.35 -4.57 7.65
N THR A 80 -8.51 -4.26 8.63
CA THR A 80 -7.96 -2.91 8.76
C THR A 80 -6.92 -2.62 7.68
N ALA A 81 -6.08 -3.57 7.30
CA ALA A 81 -5.13 -3.41 6.20
C ALA A 81 -5.86 -3.18 4.86
N LYS A 82 -6.97 -3.88 4.61
CA LYS A 82 -7.81 -3.64 3.43
C LYS A 82 -8.44 -2.24 3.42
N SER A 83 -8.72 -1.66 4.59
CA SER A 83 -9.25 -0.30 4.71
C SER A 83 -8.23 0.79 4.38
N GLY A 84 -6.92 0.49 4.49
CA GLY A 84 -5.84 1.45 4.25
C GLY A 84 -5.72 2.56 5.31
N GLN A 85 -6.38 2.44 6.47
CA GLN A 85 -6.39 3.46 7.53
C GLN A 85 -4.99 3.77 8.12
N PHE A 86 -4.07 2.81 8.14
CA PHE A 86 -2.73 3.00 8.72
C PHE A 86 -1.70 3.54 7.72
N GLY A 87 -1.94 3.35 6.41
CA GLY A 87 -1.12 3.94 5.34
C GLY A 87 0.24 3.29 5.09
N PHE A 88 0.59 2.20 5.78
CA PHE A 88 1.84 1.47 5.52
C PHE A 88 1.79 0.79 4.16
N ALA A 89 0.64 0.19 3.80
CA ALA A 89 0.46 -0.41 2.48
C ALA A 89 0.68 0.62 1.36
N ALA A 90 0.10 1.82 1.52
CA ALA A 90 0.26 2.92 0.56
C ALA A 90 1.71 3.40 0.45
N ALA A 91 2.45 3.48 1.56
CA ALA A 91 3.87 3.84 1.54
C ALA A 91 4.73 2.80 0.80
N ILE A 92 4.43 1.51 1.01
CA ILE A 92 5.09 0.40 0.30
C ILE A 92 4.78 0.48 -1.19
N GLU A 93 3.51 0.67 -1.57
CA GLU A 93 3.11 0.85 -2.97
C GLU A 93 3.90 1.99 -3.63
N GLN A 94 3.90 3.19 -3.02
CA GLN A 94 4.62 4.35 -3.56
C GLN A 94 6.13 4.10 -3.75
N GLN A 95 6.76 3.40 -2.81
CA GLN A 95 8.18 3.09 -2.91
C GLN A 95 8.47 2.01 -3.96
N LEU A 96 7.56 1.06 -4.17
CA LEU A 96 7.76 -0.06 -5.09
C LEU A 96 7.29 0.24 -6.52
N GLU A 97 6.33 1.15 -6.70
CA GLU A 97 5.85 1.59 -8.01
C GLU A 97 6.99 2.09 -8.91
N ARG A 98 8.02 2.72 -8.33
CA ARG A 98 9.19 3.20 -9.07
C ARG A 98 10.05 2.08 -9.68
N PHE A 99 9.87 0.85 -9.22
CA PHE A 99 10.59 -0.34 -9.68
C PHE A 99 9.73 -1.23 -10.57
N LEU A 100 8.44 -0.92 -10.74
CA LEU A 100 7.61 -1.66 -11.67
C LEU A 100 8.11 -1.39 -13.09
N PRO A 101 8.28 -2.44 -13.92
CA PRO A 101 8.68 -2.26 -15.30
C PRO A 101 7.65 -1.38 -16.00
N GLN A 102 8.08 -0.21 -16.48
CA GLN A 102 7.25 0.55 -17.42
C GLN A 102 7.15 -0.30 -18.67
N GLY A 103 5.95 -0.79 -18.99
CA GLY A 103 5.72 -1.66 -20.14
C GLY A 103 6.46 -1.11 -21.36
N SER A 104 7.54 -1.79 -21.75
CA SER A 104 8.24 -1.53 -22.99
C SER A 104 7.40 -2.09 -24.12
N ASP A 105 6.86 -1.19 -24.96
CA ASP A 105 6.44 -1.48 -26.33
C ASP A 105 7.56 -2.15 -27.14
#